data_AF-A0A8S3WGI1-F1
#
_entry.id   AF-A0A8S3WGI1-F1
#
_cell.length_a   1.000
_cell.length_b   1.000
_cell.length_c   1.000
_cell.angle_alpha   90.00
_cell.angle_beta   90.00
_cell.angle_gamma   90.00
#
_symmetry.space_group_name_H-M   'P 1'
#
loop_
_entity.id
_entity.type
_entity.pdbx_description
1 polymer ?
#
loop_
_entity_poly.entity_id
_entity_poly.type
_entity_poly.pdbx_seq_one_letter_code
_entity_poly.pdbx_strand_id
1 'polypeptide(L)' 'MMEILFGIVIINSWVLYNHGIPVQTPKKNFMEAIIEALTQVPILTETANECAAMPKTNHTFETKGIKR' A
#
# COMPACT_ATOMS: atom_id res chain seq x y z
N MET A 1 4.57 -17.79 22.44
CA MET A 1 3.20 -18.37 22.25
C MET A 1 2.21 -17.26 21.93
N MET A 2 2.29 -16.12 22.64
CA MET A 2 1.49 -14.91 22.38
C MET A 2 1.79 -14.27 21.02
N GLU A 3 3.03 -14.35 20.53
CA GLU A 3 3.44 -13.79 19.24
C GLU A 3 2.75 -14.51 18.06
N ILE A 4 2.58 -15.84 18.18
CA ILE A 4 1.90 -16.66 17.17
C ILE A 4 0.40 -16.31 17.15
N LEU A 5 -0.22 -16.18 18.33
CA LEU A 5 -1.61 -15.76 18.46
C LEU A 5 -1.84 -14.37 17.85
N PHE A 6 -0.93 -13.43 18.13
CA PHE A 6 -0.98 -12.09 17.57
C PHE A 6 -0.90 -12.09 16.04
N GLY A 7 0.02 -12.86 15.47
CA GLY A 7 0.15 -13.01 14.01
C GLY A 7 -1.13 -13.57 13.35
N ILE A 8 -1.74 -14.61 13.95
CA ILE A 8 -2.97 -15.20 13.44
C ILE A 8 -4.13 -14.19 13.47
N VAL A 9 -4.28 -13.46 14.57
CA VAL A 9 -5.34 -12.44 14.72
C VAL A 9 -5.19 -11.32 13.70
N ILE A 10 -3.98 -10.82 13.47
CA ILE A 10 -3.73 -9.74 12.49
C ILE A 10 -4.04 -10.21 11.06
N ILE A 11 -3.61 -11.41 10.68
CA ILE A 11 -3.85 -11.94 9.34
C ILE A 11 -5.35 -12.12 9.09
N ASN A 12 -6.08 -12.71 10.05
CA ASN A 12 -7.53 -12.89 9.93
C ASN A 12 -8.27 -11.54 9.88
N SER A 13 -7.82 -10.55 10.66
CA SER A 13 -8.40 -9.20 10.63
C SER A 13 -8.17 -8.52 9.29
N TRP A 14 -6.98 -8.67 8.69
CA TRP A 14 -6.67 -8.13 7.36
C TRP A 14 -7.54 -8.78 6.27
N VAL A 15 -7.76 -10.10 6.34
CA VAL A 15 -8.63 -10.82 5.41
C VAL A 15 -10.07 -10.32 5.54
N LEU A 16 -10.58 -10.20 6.78
CA LEU A 16 -11.94 -9.72 7.03
C LEU A 16 -12.11 -8.26 6.58
N TYR A 17 -11.12 -7.41 6.85
CA TYR A 17 -11.13 -6.00 6.45
C TYR A 17 -11.20 -5.84 4.93
N ASN A 18 -10.45 -6.65 4.18
CA ASN A 18 -10.45 -6.60 2.71
C ASN A 18 -11.60 -7.38 2.06
N HIS A 19 -12.40 -8.11 2.85
CA HIS A 19 -13.47 -8.92 2.31
C HIS A 19 -14.56 -8.03 1.69
N GLY A 20 -14.75 -8.15 0.37
CA GLY A 20 -15.72 -7.36 -0.38
C GLY A 20 -15.24 -5.98 -0.82
N ILE A 21 -13.97 -5.64 -0.58
CA ILE A 21 -13.37 -4.39 -1.10
C ILE A 21 -12.73 -4.66 -2.47
N PRO A 22 -13.06 -3.87 -3.51
CA PRO A 22 -12.54 -4.08 -4.86
C PRO A 22 -11.03 -3.80 -4.97
N VAL A 23 -10.50 -2.90 -4.13
CA VAL A 23 -9.07 -2.60 -4.04
C VAL A 23 -8.60 -2.98 -2.63
N GLN A 24 -7.81 -4.04 -2.55
CA GLN A 24 -7.31 -4.52 -1.26
C GLN A 24 -6.23 -3.59 -0.71
N THR A 25 -6.32 -3.30 0.58
CA THR A 25 -5.26 -2.63 1.33
C THR A 25 -4.07 -3.56 1.48
N PRO A 26 -2.84 -3.16 1.10
CA PRO A 26 -1.65 -3.98 1.32
C PRO A 26 -1.46 -4.35 2.79
N LYS A 27 -0.93 -5.55 3.07
CA LYS A 27 -0.64 -6.02 4.43
C LYS A 27 0.23 -5.04 5.21
N LYS A 28 1.19 -4.40 4.55
CA LYS A 28 2.09 -3.39 5.13
C LYS A 28 1.29 -2.22 5.72
N ASN A 29 0.46 -1.59 4.89
CA ASN A 29 -0.34 -0.43 5.29
C ASN A 29 -1.34 -0.79 6.40
N PHE A 30 -1.93 -1.99 6.34
CA PHE A 30 -2.81 -2.48 7.41
C PHE A 30 -2.06 -2.64 8.74
N MET A 31 -0.86 -3.22 8.70
CA MET A 31 -0.02 -3.40 9.88
C MET A 31 0.40 -2.07 10.49
N GLU A 32 0.82 -1.10 9.65
CA GLU A 32 1.19 0.25 10.09
C GLU A 32 0.02 0.95 10.76
N ALA A 33 -1.19 0.86 10.19
CA ALA A 33 -2.40 1.41 10.80
C ALA A 33 -2.73 0.78 12.16
N ILE A 34 -2.55 -0.54 12.31
CA ILE A 34 -2.76 -1.23 13.60
C ILE A 34 -1.74 -0.77 14.63
N ILE A 35 -0.46 -0.62 14.26
CA ILE A 35 0.58 -0.17 15.18
C ILE A 35 0.31 1.28 15.61
N GLU A 36 -0.02 2.16 14.67
CA GLU A 36 -0.37 3.56 14.98
C GLU A 36 -1.59 3.64 15.91
N ALA A 37 -2.64 2.84 15.65
CA ALA A 37 -3.82 2.81 16.51
C ALA A 37 -3.53 2.32 17.94
N LEU A 38 -2.62 1.36 18.09
CA LEU A 38 -2.26 0.79 19.40
C LEU A 38 -1.27 1.67 20.17
N THR A 39 -0.34 2.31 19.48
CA THR A 39 0.75 3.09 20.10
C THR A 39 0.44 4.57 20.21
N GLN A 40 -0.54 5.08 19.44
CA GLN A 40 -0.81 6.50 19.23
C GLN A 40 0.39 7.27 18.67
N VAL A 41 1.37 6.55 18.10
CA VAL A 41 2.54 7.14 17.45
C VAL A 41 2.31 7.09 15.94
N PRO A 42 2.30 8.25 15.25
CA PRO A 42 2.08 8.30 13.82
C PRO A 42 3.22 7.59 13.08
N ILE A 43 2.88 6.62 12.25
CA ILE A 43 3.83 6.00 11.33
C ILE A 43 3.69 6.73 10.01
N LEU A 44 4.66 7.59 9.70
CA LEU A 44 4.71 8.33 8.44
C LEU A 44 4.74 7.33 7.27
N THR A 45 3.58 7.10 6.68
CA THR A 45 3.43 6.29 5.47
C THR A 45 3.94 7.14 4.30
N GLU A 46 5.05 6.73 3.68
CA GLU A 46 5.61 7.38 2.48
C GLU A 46 4.63 7.45 1.28
N THR A 47 3.46 6.81 1.37
CA THR A 47 2.43 6.82 0.32
C THR A 47 1.62 8.12 0.20
N ALA A 48 1.84 9.13 1.05
CA ALA A 48 1.20 10.44 0.87
C ALA A 48 1.76 11.26 -0.32
N ASN A 49 2.89 10.86 -0.92
CA ASN A 49 3.56 11.68 -1.94
C ASN A 49 3.36 11.24 -3.41
N GLU A 50 2.67 10.13 -3.71
CA GLU A 50 2.42 9.75 -5.11
C GLU A 50 1.28 10.54 -5.78
N CYS A 51 0.54 11.38 -5.03
CA CYS A 51 -0.46 12.30 -5.62
C CYS A 51 0.02 13.76 -5.75
N ALA A 52 1.24 14.08 -5.32
CA ALA A 52 1.78 15.46 -5.36
C ALA A 52 3.00 15.64 -6.28
N ALA A 53 3.56 14.57 -6.84
CA ALA A 53 4.72 14.64 -7.74
C ALA A 53 4.39 14.12 -9.14
N MET A 54 3.60 14.88 -9.90
CA MET A 54 3.81 14.93 -11.34
C MET A 54 4.96 15.92 -11.62
N PRO A 55 6.17 15.46 -11.97
CA PRO A 55 6.98 16.14 -12.95
C PRO A 55 6.62 15.54 -14.33
N LYS A 56 6.16 16.42 -15.21
CA LYS A 56 5.87 16.13 -16.62
C LYS A 56 7.05 15.38 -17.25
N THR A 57 6.74 14.22 -17.79
CA THR A 57 7.61 13.37 -18.57
C THR A 57 8.19 14.13 -19.77
N ASN A 58 9.51 14.37 -19.78
CA ASN A 58 10.26 14.53 -21.02
C ASN A 58 10.72 13.15 -21.47
N HIS A 59 9.82 12.38 -22.06
CA HIS A 59 10.20 11.27 -22.94
C HIS A 59 9.86 11.68 -24.37
N THR A 60 10.88 12.13 -25.10
CA THR A 60 10.86 12.15 -26.56
C THR A 60 10.61 10.72 -27.03
N PHE A 61 9.40 10.47 -27.49
CA PHE A 61 8.97 9.25 -28.14
C PHE A 61 9.41 9.33 -29.62
N GLU A 62 10.58 8.82 -29.95
CA GLU A 62 10.89 8.48 -31.34
C GLU A 62 10.38 7.07 -31.63
N THR A 63 9.15 7.01 -32.12
CA THR A 63 8.62 5.83 -32.81
C THR A 63 8.16 6.29 -34.18
N LYS A 64 8.83 5.78 -35.22
CA LYS A 64 8.39 5.71 -36.63
C LYS A 64 9.55 5.05 -37.38
N GLY A 65 9.42 3.95 -38.10
CA GLY A 65 8.24 3.23 -38.54
C GLY A 65 8.70 2.25 -39.64
N ILE A 66 7.96 1.16 -39.77
CA ILE A 66 8.05 0.19 -40.86
C ILE A 66 7.84 0.90 -42.22
N LYS A 67 8.67 0.60 -43.23
CA LYS A 67 8.30 0.71 -44.65
C LYS A 67 8.97 -0.40 -45.49
N ARG A 68 8.09 -1.17 -46.13
CA ARG A 68 8.18 -1.97 -47.38
C ARG A 68 9.43 -2.80 -47.64
#